data_AF-A0A438MMK4-F1
#
_entry.id   AF-A0A438MMK4-F1
#
_cell.length_a   1.000
_cell.length_b   1.000
_cell.length_c   1.000
_cell.angle_alpha   90.00
_cell.angle_beta   90.00
_cell.angle_gamma   90.00
#
_symmetry.space_group_name_H-M   'P 1'
#
loop_
_entity.id
_entity.type
_entity.pdbx_description
1 polymer ?
#
loop_
_entity_poly.entity_id
_entity_poly.type
_entity_poly.pdbx_seq_one_letter_code
_entity_poly.pdbx_strand_id
1 'polypeptide(L)'
;MSRTPDRDQISWPFIVAEDSPYLDGPQIDELSASARDALAEVDDSRLFEVARRWTMEPLCPFRDGDVLDVVEELVALARRAKESDEMLYCWWIPG
;
A
#
# COMPACT_ATOMS: atom_id res chain seq x y z
N MET A 1 19.87 36.18 16.79
CA MET A 1 19.49 35.95 15.38
C MET A 1 19.39 34.45 15.18
N SER A 2 18.19 33.89 15.36
CA SER A 2 17.98 32.44 15.25
C SER A 2 17.61 32.12 13.79
N ARG A 3 18.49 31.36 13.15
CA ARG A 3 18.34 30.88 11.78
C ARG A 3 17.19 29.86 11.77
N THR A 4 16.08 30.18 11.12
CA THR A 4 15.04 29.20 10.82
C THR A 4 15.64 28.12 9.91
N PRO A 5 15.51 26.83 10.25
CA PRO A 5 16.01 25.77 9.38
C PRO A 5 15.22 25.76 8.07
N ASP A 6 15.95 25.53 6.98
CA ASP A 6 15.45 25.42 5.61
C ASP A 6 14.39 24.30 5.49
N ARG A 7 13.31 24.55 4.74
CA ARG A 7 12.19 23.61 4.59
C ARG A 7 12.59 22.32 3.87
N ASP A 8 13.75 22.32 3.21
CA ASP A 8 14.31 21.16 2.52
C ASP A 8 15.08 20.19 3.45
N GLN A 9 15.11 20.44 4.77
CA GLN A 9 15.72 19.56 5.79
C GLN A 9 14.73 18.63 6.51
N ILE A 10 13.50 18.51 6.02
CA ILE A 10 12.59 17.47 6.53
C ILE A 10 12.90 16.16 5.81
N SER A 11 14.00 15.52 6.20
CA SER A 11 14.18 14.08 5.97
C SER A 11 13.47 13.35 7.10
N TRP A 12 12.34 12.72 6.80
CA TRP A 12 11.66 11.78 7.69
C TRP A 12 12.62 10.63 8.12
N PRO A 13 12.38 9.94 9.25
CA PRO A 13 13.41 9.46 10.17
C PRO A 13 14.00 8.08 9.81
N PHE A 14 14.49 7.89 8.59
CA PHE A 14 15.03 6.60 8.15
C PHE A 14 16.42 6.67 7.52
N ILE A 15 17.36 7.40 8.14
CA ILE A 15 18.77 7.01 7.96
C ILE A 15 19.00 5.82 8.90
N VAL A 16 18.55 4.65 8.44
CA VAL A 16 18.85 3.38 9.07
C VAL A 16 20.35 3.14 8.88
N ALA A 17 21.11 3.01 9.97
CA ALA A 17 22.56 2.75 9.88
C ALA A 17 22.83 1.47 9.07
N GLU A 18 23.94 1.43 8.33
CA GLU A 18 24.30 0.32 7.41
C GLU A 18 24.37 -1.07 8.08
N ASP A 19 24.49 -1.14 9.41
CA ASP A 19 24.51 -2.38 10.20
C ASP A 19 23.21 -2.64 10.99
N SER A 20 22.13 -1.93 10.65
CA SER A 20 20.87 -2.06 11.39
C SER A 20 20.16 -3.39 11.09
N PRO A 21 19.69 -4.13 12.11
CA PRO A 21 18.90 -5.34 11.92
C PRO A 21 17.53 -5.08 11.26
N TYR A 22 17.15 -3.82 11.07
CA TYR A 22 15.94 -3.41 10.36
C TYR A 22 16.17 -3.19 8.86
N LEU A 23 17.40 -3.39 8.35
CA LEU A 23 17.67 -3.40 6.91
C LEU A 23 17.10 -4.65 6.23
N ASP A 24 17.28 -5.81 6.86
CA ASP A 24 16.80 -7.11 6.35
C ASP A 24 15.43 -7.51 6.93
N GLY A 25 14.67 -6.54 7.42
CA GLY A 25 13.40 -6.76 8.13
C GLY A 25 12.15 -6.55 7.26
N PRO A 26 10.95 -6.77 7.85
CA PRO A 26 9.69 -6.15 7.44
C PRO A 26 9.84 -4.81 6.73
N GLN A 27 9.47 -4.74 5.46
CA GLN A 27 9.38 -3.49 4.70
C GLN A 27 7.95 -2.95 4.79
N ILE A 28 7.85 -1.63 4.95
CA ILE A 28 6.60 -0.89 4.91
C ILE A 28 6.67 0.07 3.73
N ASP A 29 5.81 -0.13 2.74
CA ASP A 29 5.64 0.80 1.62
C ASP A 29 4.34 1.57 1.75
N GLU A 30 4.39 2.87 1.52
CA GLU A 30 3.21 3.71 1.37
C GLU A 30 2.68 3.61 -0.06
N LEU A 31 1.39 3.30 -0.22
CA LEU A 31 0.71 3.41 -1.51
C LEU A 31 0.38 4.87 -1.77
N SER A 32 0.63 5.32 -2.99
CA SER A 32 0.27 6.69 -3.39
C SER A 32 -1.23 6.95 -3.19
N ALA A 33 -1.57 8.20 -2.87
CA ALA A 33 -2.98 8.63 -2.80
C ALA A 33 -3.75 8.30 -4.09
N SER A 34 -3.09 8.38 -5.25
CA SER A 34 -3.68 7.97 -6.53
C SER A 34 -4.04 6.48 -6.60
N ALA A 35 -3.23 5.60 -6.01
CA ALA A 35 -3.52 4.17 -5.94
C ALA A 35 -4.66 3.88 -4.97
N ARG A 36 -4.66 4.52 -3.79
CA ARG A 36 -5.79 4.48 -2.83
C ARG A 36 -7.10 4.93 -3.51
N ASP A 37 -7.08 6.06 -4.20
CA ASP A 37 -8.28 6.62 -4.81
C ASP A 37 -8.79 5.75 -5.95
N ALA A 38 -7.88 5.20 -6.77
CA ALA A 38 -8.24 4.26 -7.83
C ALA A 38 -8.90 2.98 -7.28
N LEU A 39 -8.40 2.44 -6.16
CA LEU A 39 -9.01 1.31 -5.46
C LEU A 39 -10.39 1.67 -4.88
N ALA A 40 -10.52 2.85 -4.27
CA ALA A 40 -11.77 3.29 -3.67
C ALA A 40 -12.90 3.50 -4.70
N GLU A 41 -12.54 3.90 -5.92
CA GLU A 41 -13.45 4.21 -7.04
C GLU A 41 -13.83 2.99 -7.90
N VAL A 42 -13.34 1.79 -7.58
CA VAL A 42 -13.73 0.57 -8.30
C VAL A 42 -15.23 0.33 -8.14
N ASP A 43 -15.91 0.04 -9.26
CA ASP A 43 -17.31 -0.39 -9.30
C ASP A 43 -17.43 -1.83 -8.78
N ASP A 44 -18.32 -2.05 -7.81
CA ASP A 44 -18.50 -3.37 -7.18
C ASP A 44 -18.87 -4.47 -8.19
N SER A 45 -19.57 -4.13 -9.27
CA SER A 45 -19.92 -5.07 -10.33
C SER A 45 -18.71 -5.59 -11.10
N ARG A 46 -17.55 -4.92 -11.00
CA ARG A 46 -16.30 -5.27 -11.67
C ARG A 46 -15.34 -6.06 -10.78
N LEU A 47 -15.61 -6.20 -9.48
CA LEU A 47 -14.68 -6.86 -8.54
C LEU A 47 -14.39 -8.30 -8.94
N PHE A 48 -15.40 -9.02 -9.43
CA PHE A 48 -15.21 -10.37 -9.95
C PHE A 48 -14.25 -10.43 -11.14
N GLU A 49 -14.34 -9.47 -12.07
CA GLU A 49 -13.44 -9.38 -13.22
C GLU A 49 -12.01 -9.07 -12.78
N VAL A 50 -11.85 -8.14 -11.83
CA VAL A 50 -10.54 -7.77 -11.25
C VAL A 50 -9.91 -8.96 -10.55
N ALA A 51 -10.66 -9.66 -9.71
CA ALA A 51 -10.17 -10.84 -8.99
C ALA A 51 -9.71 -11.93 -9.96
N ARG A 52 -10.52 -12.24 -10.99
CA ARG A 52 -10.15 -13.19 -12.04
C ARG A 52 -8.91 -12.74 -12.82
N ARG A 53 -8.72 -11.44 -13.03
CA ARG A 53 -7.51 -10.94 -13.69
C ARG A 53 -6.28 -11.15 -12.82
N TRP A 54 -6.38 -10.88 -11.52
CA TRP A 54 -5.28 -11.04 -10.59
C TRP A 54 -4.85 -12.50 -10.42
N THR A 55 -5.75 -13.48 -10.56
CA THR A 55 -5.38 -14.91 -10.50
C THR A 55 -4.55 -15.35 -11.70
N MET A 56 -4.58 -14.60 -12.81
CA MET A 56 -3.75 -14.83 -13.99
C MET A 56 -2.38 -14.16 -13.90
N GLU A 57 -2.14 -13.30 -12.90
CA GLU A 57 -0.85 -12.63 -12.75
C GLU A 57 0.23 -13.64 -12.34
N PRO A 58 1.44 -13.59 -12.93
CA PRO A 58 2.49 -14.61 -12.75
C PRO A 58 2.93 -14.84 -11.30
N LEU A 59 2.70 -13.84 -10.44
CA LEU A 59 3.11 -13.83 -9.04
C LEU A 59 1.95 -14.09 -8.07
N CYS A 60 0.76 -14.43 -8.56
CA CYS A 60 -0.38 -14.69 -7.68
C CYS A 60 -0.27 -16.10 -7.06
N PRO A 61 -0.09 -16.23 -5.73
CA PRO A 61 -0.04 -17.55 -5.08
C PRO A 61 -1.44 -18.11 -4.76
N PHE A 62 -2.51 -17.35 -5.01
CA PHE A 62 -3.86 -17.61 -4.53
C PHE A 62 -4.73 -18.35 -5.56
N ARG A 63 -5.74 -19.10 -5.09
CA ARG A 63 -6.76 -19.73 -5.94
C ARG A 63 -7.94 -18.78 -6.16
N ASP A 64 -8.70 -18.99 -7.23
CA ASP A 64 -9.75 -18.06 -7.71
C ASP A 64 -10.75 -17.56 -6.65
N GLY A 65 -11.06 -18.37 -5.61
CA GLY A 65 -11.97 -17.97 -4.53
C GLY A 65 -11.35 -17.02 -3.50
N ASP A 66 -10.05 -17.17 -3.21
CA ASP A 66 -9.37 -16.39 -2.16
C ASP A 66 -9.06 -14.95 -2.62
N VAL A 67 -8.98 -14.73 -3.94
CA VAL A 67 -8.62 -13.42 -4.51
C VAL A 67 -9.79 -12.44 -4.51
N LEU A 68 -11.03 -12.93 -4.65
CA LEU A 68 -12.20 -12.04 -4.62
C LEU A 68 -12.36 -11.39 -3.25
N ASP A 69 -12.29 -12.18 -2.19
CA ASP A 69 -12.38 -11.69 -0.81
C ASP A 69 -11.28 -10.65 -0.53
N VAL A 70 -10.05 -10.90 -1.01
CA VAL A 70 -8.93 -9.95 -0.89
C VAL A 70 -9.20 -8.64 -1.64
N VAL A 71 -9.73 -8.72 -2.86
CA VAL A 71 -10.07 -7.52 -3.66
C VAL A 71 -11.19 -6.72 -2.99
N GLU A 72 -12.23 -7.39 -2.48
CA GLU A 72 -13.34 -6.76 -1.75
C GLU A 72 -12.84 -6.03 -0.49
N GLU A 73 -12.04 -6.70 0.33
CA GLU A 73 -11.45 -6.11 1.55
C GLU A 73 -10.51 -4.95 1.24
N LEU A 74 -9.70 -5.06 0.18
CA LEU A 74 -8.79 -3.99 -0.23
C LEU A 74 -9.55 -2.75 -0.71
N VAL A 75 -10.62 -2.93 -1.49
CA VAL A 75 -11.49 -1.82 -1.92
C VAL A 75 -12.21 -1.19 -0.74
N ALA A 76 -12.74 -2.01 0.18
CA ALA A 76 -13.39 -1.52 1.40
C ALA A 76 -12.41 -0.75 2.30
N LEU A 77 -11.16 -1.19 2.41
CA LEU A 77 -10.11 -0.47 3.13
C LEU A 77 -9.78 0.86 2.44
N ALA A 78 -9.62 0.87 1.13
CA ALA A 78 -9.32 2.08 0.36
C ALA A 78 -10.42 3.13 0.48
N ARG A 79 -11.70 2.71 0.45
CA ARG A 79 -12.85 3.61 0.67
C ARG A 79 -12.80 4.28 2.04
N ARG A 80 -12.60 3.49 3.11
CA ARG A 80 -12.46 4.02 4.48
C ARG A 80 -11.27 4.97 4.61
N ALA A 81 -10.12 4.63 4.03
CA ALA A 81 -8.94 5.48 4.05
C ALA A 81 -9.20 6.81 3.32
N LYS A 82 -9.88 6.77 2.16
CA LYS A 82 -10.26 7.98 1.42
C LYS A 82 -11.24 8.86 2.18
N GLU A 83 -12.25 8.27 2.82
CA GLU A 83 -13.23 9.00 3.65
C GLU A 83 -12.58 9.68 4.86
N SER A 84 -11.54 9.08 5.43
CA SER A 84 -10.79 9.61 6.58
C SER A 84 -9.58 10.49 6.21
N ASP A 85 -9.31 10.70 4.92
CA ASP A 85 -8.09 11.35 4.40
C ASP A 85 -6.77 10.71 4.89
N GLU A 86 -6.76 9.38 5.00
CA GLU A 86 -5.61 8.58 5.42
C GLU A 86 -4.94 7.86 4.24
N MET A 87 -3.67 7.47 4.41
CA MET A 87 -2.90 6.71 3.41
C MET A 87 -2.96 5.20 3.67
N LEU A 88 -2.69 4.42 2.63
CA LEU A 88 -2.58 2.96 2.73
C LEU A 88 -1.11 2.56 2.83
N TYR A 89 -0.82 1.61 3.71
CA TYR A 89 0.52 1.07 3.91
C TYR A 89 0.51 -0.43 3.70
N CYS A 90 1.47 -0.94 2.93
CA CYS A 90 1.70 -2.36 2.73
C CYS A 90 2.90 -2.81 3.55
N TRP A 91 2.68 -3.84 4.36
CA TRP A 91 3.76 -4.54 5.03
C TRP A 91 4.07 -5.84 4.29
N TRP A 92 5.31 -6.00 3.84
CA TRP A 92 5.81 -7.21 3.20
C TRP A 92 7.20 -7.60 3.71
N ILE A 93 7.58 -8.85 3.47
CA ILE A 93 8.90 -9.39 3.79
C ILE A 93 9.61 -9.63 2.45
N PRO A 94 10.81 -9.06 2.21
CA PRO A 94 11.58 -9.36 1.01
C PRO A 94 11.97 -10.85 1.03
N GLY A 95 11.74 -11.54 -0.09
CA GLY A 95 12.03 -12.97 -0.28
C GLY A 95 13.36 -13.24 -0.96
#